data_AF-I0H2I5-F1
#
_entry.id   AF-I0H2I5-F1
#
_cell.length_a   1.000
_cell.length_b   1.000
_cell.length_c   1.000
_cell.angle_alpha   90.00
_cell.angle_beta   90.00
_cell.angle_gamma   90.00
#
_symmetry.space_group_name_H-M   'P 1'
#
loop_
_entity.id
_entity.type
_entity.pdbx_description
1 polymer ?
#
loop_
_entity_poly.entity_id
_entity_poly.type
_entity_poly.pdbx_seq_one_letter_code
_entity_poly.pdbx_strand_id
1 'polypeptide(L)' 'MSALDITREAVYAAIRDDLGCRTVDDLAERFHVLSGSATLRTVLDELKATGRIVEYKDGRLSGPGIFTQPALGEEPS' A
#
# COMPACT_ATOMS: atom_id res chain seq x y z
N MET A 1 13.90 16.42 0.14
CA MET A 1 13.05 15.24 0.38
C MET A 1 12.31 15.46 1.68
N SER A 2 10.98 15.40 1.67
CA SER A 2 10.19 15.56 2.90
C SER A 2 10.12 14.25 3.68
N ALA A 3 9.81 14.31 4.98
CA ALA A 3 9.58 13.11 5.79
C ALA A 3 8.45 12.22 5.20
N LEU A 4 7.43 12.86 4.59
CA LEU A 4 6.32 12.17 3.93
C LEU A 4 6.78 11.42 2.67
N ASP A 5 7.73 11.97 1.90
CA ASP A 5 8.29 11.28 0.73
C ASP A 5 9.08 10.02 1.14
N ILE A 6 9.83 10.11 2.25
CA ILE A 6 10.57 8.96 2.80
C ILE A 6 9.59 7.88 3.26
N THR A 7 8.53 8.26 3.97
CA THR A 7 7.48 7.32 4.39
C THR A 7 6.78 6.68 3.18
N ARG A 8 6.50 7.45 2.12
CA ARG A 8 5.87 6.94 0.90
C ARG A 8 6.73 5.87 0.23
N GLU A 9 8.02 6.14 0.02
CA GLU A 9 8.92 5.17 -0.62
C GLU A 9 9.14 3.93 0.26
N ALA A 10 9.18 4.09 1.58
CA ALA A 10 9.31 2.97 2.50
C ALA A 10 8.07 2.06 2.48
N VAL A 11 6.85 2.63 2.48
CA VAL A 11 5.59 1.88 2.36
C VAL A 11 5.52 1.16 1.02
N TYR A 12 5.88 1.84 -0.07
CA TYR A 12 5.94 1.22 -1.39
C TYR A 12 6.92 0.04 -1.45
N ALA A 13 8.12 0.20 -0.89
CA ALA A 13 9.12 -0.89 -0.84
C ALA A 13 8.62 -2.08 -0.01
N ALA A 14 7.93 -1.84 1.11
CA ALA A 14 7.37 -2.90 1.94
C ALA A 14 6.31 -3.75 1.19
N ILE A 15 5.51 -3.11 0.34
CA ILE A 15 4.51 -3.78 -0.51
C ILE A 15 5.20 -4.52 -1.68
N ARG A 16 6.19 -3.89 -2.32
CA ARG A 16 6.89 -4.45 -3.49
C ARG A 16 7.71 -5.67 -3.16
N ASP A 17 8.51 -5.61 -2.09
CA ASP A 17 9.52 -6.63 -1.81
C ASP A 17 8.90 -7.92 -1.23
N ASP A 18 7.55 -8.04 -1.27
CA ASP A 18 6.73 -9.15 -0.80
C ASP A 18 7.18 -9.70 0.56
N LEU A 19 7.51 -8.79 1.49
CA LEU A 19 7.93 -9.12 2.85
C LEU A 19 6.77 -9.64 3.73
N GLY A 20 5.66 -10.06 3.11
CA GLY A 20 4.40 -10.38 3.79
C GLY A 20 3.56 -9.15 4.15
N CYS A 21 3.99 -7.93 3.84
CA CYS A 21 3.25 -6.70 4.13
C CYS A 21 2.17 -6.43 3.09
N ARG A 22 1.06 -7.13 3.23
CA ARG A 22 -0.02 -7.14 2.23
C ARG A 22 -1.24 -6.38 2.70
N THR A 23 -1.47 -6.22 3.99
CA THR A 23 -2.64 -5.51 4.52
C THR A 23 -2.24 -4.20 5.19
N VAL A 24 -3.24 -3.35 5.48
CA VAL A 24 -3.02 -2.13 6.30
C VAL A 24 -2.45 -2.51 7.67
N ASP A 25 -2.88 -3.64 8.23
CA ASP A 25 -2.42 -4.12 9.53
C ASP A 25 -0.96 -4.57 9.49
N ASP A 26 -0.54 -5.32 8.46
CA ASP A 26 0.88 -5.73 8.32
C ASP A 26 1.81 -4.52 8.15
N LEU A 27 1.36 -3.52 7.39
CA LEU A 27 2.09 -2.27 7.23
C LEU A 27 2.13 -1.50 8.55
N ALA A 28 1.01 -1.42 9.26
CA ALA A 28 0.95 -0.74 10.55
C ALA A 28 1.88 -1.38 11.58
N GLU A 29 1.90 -2.72 11.65
CA GLU A 29 2.83 -3.48 12.49
C GLU A 29 4.28 -3.20 12.11
N ARG A 30 4.62 -3.29 10.82
CA ARG A 30 6.00 -3.07 10.33
C ARG A 30 6.52 -1.65 10.58
N PHE A 31 5.65 -0.64 10.46
CA PHE A 31 6.02 0.75 10.71
C PHE A 31 5.81 1.17 12.17
N HIS A 32 5.39 0.25 13.04
CA HIS A 32 5.07 0.52 14.45
C HIS A 32 4.09 1.69 14.63
N VAL A 33 3.08 1.75 13.76
CA VAL A 33 2.00 2.75 13.80
C VAL A 33 0.66 2.06 14.04
N LEU A 34 -0.37 2.83 14.39
CA LEU A 34 -1.72 2.31 14.46
C LEU A 34 -2.26 2.07 13.04
N SER A 35 -3.01 0.99 12.83
CA SER A 35 -3.69 0.72 11.55
C SER A 35 -4.66 1.83 11.12
N GLY A 36 -5.16 2.61 12.09
CA GLY A 36 -5.96 3.82 11.87
C GLY A 36 -5.15 5.09 11.58
N SER A 37 -3.84 5.00 11.38
CA SER A 37 -2.98 6.16 11.13
C SER A 37 -3.41 6.92 9.88
N ALA A 38 -3.76 8.20 10.06
CA ALA A 38 -4.10 9.09 8.95
C ALA A 38 -2.94 9.20 7.95
N THR A 39 -1.70 9.25 8.42
CA THR A 39 -0.50 9.32 7.57
C THR A 39 -0.33 8.07 6.71
N LEU A 40 -0.49 6.89 7.29
CA LEU A 40 -0.41 5.62 6.54
C LEU A 40 -1.50 5.58 5.47
N ARG A 41 -2.71 6.01 5.80
CA ARG A 41 -3.83 6.03 4.85
C ARG A 41 -3.61 7.02 3.71
N THR A 42 -3.16 8.24 3.99
CA THR A 42 -2.80 9.23 2.96
C THR A 42 -1.74 8.68 2.01
N VAL A 43 -0.69 8.03 2.54
CA VAL A 43 0.36 7.44 1.72
C VAL A 43 -0.17 6.32 0.82
N LEU A 44 -1.01 5.43 1.35
CA LEU A 44 -1.63 4.36 0.57
C LEU A 44 -2.55 4.93 -0.53
N ASP A 45 -3.31 5.98 -0.23
CA ASP A 45 -4.19 6.62 -1.20
C ASP A 45 -3.39 7.32 -2.32
N GLU A 46 -2.27 7.97 -2.01
CA GLU A 46 -1.36 8.54 -3.02
C GLU A 46 -0.73 7.46 -3.92
N LEU A 47 -0.28 6.34 -3.33
CA LEU A 47 0.31 5.23 -4.08
C LEU A 47 -0.71 4.56 -5.00
N LYS A 48 -1.98 4.46 -4.56
CA LYS A 48 -3.08 3.99 -5.41
C LYS A 48 -3.40 4.97 -6.54
N ALA A 49 -3.50 6.27 -6.22
CA ALA A 49 -3.80 7.31 -7.21
C ALA A 49 -2.74 7.42 -8.32
N THR A 50 -1.48 7.08 -8.00
CA THR A 50 -0.37 7.07 -8.96
C THR A 50 -0.23 5.73 -9.70
N GLY A 51 -1.09 4.74 -9.42
CA GLY A 51 -1.03 3.41 -10.03
C GLY A 51 0.18 2.59 -9.61
N ARG A 52 0.87 2.97 -8.53
CA ARG A 52 2.05 2.24 -8.03
C ARG A 52 1.65 0.98 -7.26
N ILE A 53 0.48 1.00 -6.63
CA ILE A 53 -0.12 -0.15 -5.95
C ILE A 53 -1.59 -0.28 -6.31
N VAL A 54 -2.11 -1.49 -6.16
CA VAL A 54 -3.53 -1.83 -6.27
C VAL A 54 -3.96 -2.58 -5.01
N GLU A 55 -5.19 -2.33 -4.56
CA GLU A 55 -5.78 -2.97 -3.39
C GLU A 55 -6.82 -4.01 -3.83
N TYR A 56 -6.56 -5.29 -3.54
CA TYR A 56 -7.46 -6.41 -3.84
C TYR A 56 -8.08 -6.91 -2.54
N LYS A 57 -9.38 -7.05 -2.44
CA LYS A 57 -10.02 -7.69 -1.28
C LYS A 57 -10.71 -8.98 -1.65
N ASP A 58 -10.37 -10.09 -0.97
CA ASP A 58 -11.00 -11.39 -1.19
C ASP A 58 -10.96 -11.82 -2.67
N GLY A 59 -9.88 -11.47 -3.40
CA GLY A 59 -9.74 -11.70 -4.84
C GLY A 59 -10.63 -10.82 -5.73
N ARG A 60 -11.25 -9.75 -5.19
CA ARG A 60 -12.11 -8.77 -5.88
C ARG A 60 -11.80 -7.34 -5.44
N LEU A 61 -12.09 -6.32 -6.24
CA LEU A 61 -11.70 -4.92 -5.96
C LEU A 61 -12.54 -4.17 -4.88
N SER A 62 -12.94 -4.75 -3.72
CA SER A 62 -13.71 -3.94 -2.72
C SER A 62 -13.75 -4.33 -1.23
N GLY A 63 -12.95 -3.64 -0.38
CA GLY A 63 -12.89 -3.60 1.13
C GLY A 63 -11.46 -3.89 1.67
N PRO A 64 -11.19 -4.26 2.96
CA PRO A 64 -9.81 -4.30 3.53
C PRO A 64 -8.89 -5.23 2.73
N GLY A 65 -8.13 -4.65 1.81
CA GLY A 65 -7.50 -5.39 0.73
C GLY A 65 -6.02 -5.69 0.95
N ILE A 66 -5.59 -6.74 0.27
CA ILE A 66 -4.22 -7.06 -0.06
C ILE A 66 -3.70 -6.03 -1.06
N PHE A 67 -2.70 -5.25 -0.67
CA PHE A 67 -1.91 -4.40 -1.56
C PHE A 67 -0.92 -5.25 -2.35
N THR A 68 -0.85 -5.00 -3.64
CA THR A 68 0.17 -5.55 -4.54
C THR A 68 0.49 -4.53 -5.62
N GLN A 69 1.52 -4.79 -6.41
CA GLN A 69 1.82 -4.01 -7.59
C GLN A 69 0.90 -4.43 -8.76
N PRO A 70 0.52 -3.50 -9.65
CA PRO A 70 -0.08 -3.90 -10.91
C PRO A 70 0.91 -4.80 -11.67
N ALA A 71 0.44 -5.94 -12.16
CA ALA A 71 1.23 -6.75 -13.07
C ALA A 71 1.58 -5.89 -14.30
N LEU A 72 2.84 -5.92 -14.73
CA LEU A 72 3.28 -5.26 -15.97
C LEU A 72 2.42 -5.76 -17.13
N GLY A 73 1.35 -5.02 -17.48
CA GLY A 73 0.44 -5.33 -18.57
C GLY A 73 -1.05 -5.44 -18.24
N GLU A 74 -1.46 -5.37 -16.97
CA GLU A 74 -2.89 -5.29 -16.62
C GLU A 74 -3.28 -3.82 -16.40
N GLU A 75 -3.69 -3.16 -17.48
CA GLU A 75 -4.43 -1.90 -17.38
C GLU A 75 -5.77 -2.18 -16.68
N PRO A 76 -6.16 -1.40 -15.65
CA PRO A 76 -7.46 -1.53 -15.03
C PRO A 76 -8.53 -1.20 -16.08
N SER A 77 -9.30 -2.22 -16.47
CA SER A 77 -10.40 -2.13 -17.43
C SER A 77 -11.60 -1.36 -16.88
#